data_AF-A0A1I2B8R0-F1
#
_entry.id   AF-A0A1I2B8R0-F1
#
_cell.length_a   1.000
_cell.length_b   1.000
_cell.length_c   1.000
_cell.angle_alpha   90.00
_cell.angle_beta   90.00
_cell.angle_gamma   90.00
#
_symmetry.space_group_name_H-M   'P 1'
#
loop_
_entity.id
_entity.type
_entity.pdbx_description
1 polymer ?
#
loop_
_entity_poly.entity_id
_entity_poly.type
_entity_poly.pdbx_seq_one_letter_code
_entity_poly.pdbx_strand_id
1 'polypeptide(L)'
;MATGKIFVVGFGPGDEAHMTHRAKDAIVESDSVIGYKTYMDLVSHLIKDKEIVRTGMTEEVSRAREAVRQAESGKKVAVISSGDAGLYGMAGLVYEVLMEQEWREEDGIGVEIIPGVSAINSCASLLGAPVMHDACTISLSDHLTPWELIKKRVEAAAQADFVIALYNPKSGRRTRQIEETQRILLKYRDPKTPVGLVKSAYREREHIVMTDLARMLDYEIGMLTTVIIGNNSTFYYDGKMITPRGYQRKYTLGEDEQSLKPAQRLKPEAEPWAMHGGVDDRKKKTAPQPTRESTADLANEALSMVGDTSATAVQEAPAPSAFKQTSVFEFALSPGVWKKSVNASQLALLAEIIGDQGEVTYTPSHYLRVSLETEEPQEITRKLESEGWLVSPVGDVIHVKACDFCDGEKTGGIPYAEELKERLGGLKVPKVMKIGFNGCGMACYGAVADDIGIVYRRGAFDVFLGAKAMGRNAHTGQPVAEGLPPERLMDTIVSIVDEYREKGMPNERFYKFFKRVQRIQNFQYQEMFTPVEVNNPCE
;
A
#
# COMPACT_ATOMS: atom_id res chain seq x y z
N MET A 1 -17.83 12.07 37.24
CA MET A 1 -16.68 11.32 37.82
C MET A 1 -15.67 11.17 36.71
N ALA A 2 -14.36 11.26 36.97
CA ALA A 2 -13.37 11.03 35.91
C ALA A 2 -13.51 9.58 35.43
N THR A 3 -13.71 9.39 34.13
CA THR A 3 -13.75 8.05 33.50
C THR A 3 -12.37 7.41 33.60
N GLY A 4 -12.31 6.13 33.94
CA GLY A 4 -11.06 5.38 34.03
C GLY A 4 -10.45 5.08 32.66
N LYS A 5 -9.44 4.22 32.64
CA LYS A 5 -8.73 3.83 31.40
C LYS A 5 -8.31 2.36 31.44
N ILE A 6 -8.45 1.65 30.33
CA ILE A 6 -7.95 0.29 30.16
C ILE A 6 -6.71 0.31 29.27
N PHE A 7 -5.59 -0.18 29.80
CA PHE A 7 -4.40 -0.51 29.03
C PHE A 7 -4.41 -2.01 28.74
N VAL A 8 -4.48 -2.41 27.48
CA VAL A 8 -4.32 -3.81 27.10
C VAL A 8 -2.86 -4.04 26.70
N VAL A 9 -2.10 -4.66 27.59
CA VAL A 9 -0.64 -4.64 27.55
C VAL A 9 -0.06 -5.95 27.06
N GLY A 10 0.54 -5.94 25.87
CA GLY A 10 1.46 -6.98 25.42
C GLY A 10 2.83 -6.80 26.07
N PHE A 11 3.19 -7.65 27.04
CA PHE A 11 4.46 -7.51 27.77
C PHE A 11 5.65 -8.25 27.12
N GLY A 12 5.45 -8.87 25.95
CA GLY A 12 6.49 -9.61 25.25
C GLY A 12 6.73 -11.02 25.80
N PRO A 13 7.92 -11.61 25.62
CA PRO A 13 8.17 -13.01 25.93
C PRO A 13 8.20 -13.31 27.43
N GLY A 14 8.33 -12.31 28.31
CA GLY A 14 8.29 -12.47 29.77
C GLY A 14 9.57 -12.08 30.50
N ASP A 15 10.68 -11.91 29.77
CA ASP A 15 11.86 -11.20 30.28
C ASP A 15 11.63 -9.69 30.22
N GLU A 16 12.01 -9.00 31.29
CA GLU A 16 11.92 -7.56 31.42
C GLU A 16 12.77 -6.80 30.38
N ALA A 17 13.89 -7.38 29.93
CA ALA A 17 14.77 -6.80 28.91
C ALA A 17 14.12 -6.79 27.53
N HIS A 18 13.13 -7.65 27.29
CA HIS A 18 12.39 -7.77 26.04
C HIS A 18 11.00 -7.10 26.08
N MET A 19 10.69 -6.42 27.20
CA MET A 19 9.47 -5.64 27.34
C MET A 19 9.66 -4.24 26.73
N THR A 20 8.66 -3.76 25.99
CA THR A 20 8.68 -2.38 25.47
C THR A 20 8.61 -1.38 26.63
N HIS A 21 9.22 -0.21 26.45
CA HIS A 21 9.17 0.84 27.48
C HIS A 21 7.72 1.22 27.83
N ARG A 22 6.88 1.40 26.81
CA ARG A 22 5.46 1.72 26.99
C ARG A 22 4.70 0.65 27.79
N ALA A 23 5.01 -0.63 27.63
CA ALA A 23 4.38 -1.71 28.42
C ALA A 23 4.74 -1.62 29.91
N LYS A 24 6.00 -1.29 30.23
CA LYS A 24 6.42 -1.04 31.62
C LYS A 24 5.66 0.14 32.21
N ASP A 25 5.63 1.26 31.49
CA ASP A 25 4.97 2.49 31.94
C ASP A 25 3.47 2.25 32.16
N ALA A 26 2.80 1.53 31.25
CA ALA A 26 1.37 1.20 31.35
C ALA A 26 1.06 0.37 32.61
N ILE A 27 1.92 -0.60 32.94
CA ILE A 27 1.76 -1.40 34.15
C ILE A 27 1.98 -0.52 35.39
N VAL A 28 3.04 0.29 35.40
CA VAL A 28 3.40 1.15 36.53
C VAL A 28 2.37 2.26 36.78
N GLU A 29 1.74 2.81 35.75
CA GLU A 29 0.72 3.87 35.89
C GLU A 29 -0.68 3.35 36.28
N SER A 30 -0.89 2.04 36.21
CA SER A 30 -2.19 1.43 36.49
C SER A 30 -2.44 1.24 37.99
N ASP A 31 -3.68 1.46 38.43
CA ASP A 31 -4.12 1.22 39.81
C ASP A 31 -4.34 -0.28 40.07
N SER A 32 -4.76 -1.01 39.02
CA SER A 32 -5.07 -2.44 39.06
C SER A 32 -4.47 -3.18 37.87
N VAL A 33 -4.09 -4.43 38.09
CA VAL A 33 -3.53 -5.31 37.06
C VAL A 33 -4.32 -6.62 37.02
N ILE A 34 -4.80 -6.98 35.82
CA ILE A 34 -5.65 -8.13 35.56
C ILE A 34 -4.97 -9.06 34.55
N GLY A 35 -4.96 -10.36 34.84
CA GLY A 35 -4.31 -11.33 33.97
C GLY A 35 -4.21 -12.72 34.56
N TYR A 36 -3.61 -13.62 33.79
CA TYR A 36 -3.41 -15.00 34.19
C TYR A 36 -2.30 -15.11 35.25
N LYS A 37 -2.46 -16.02 36.21
CA LYS A 37 -1.52 -16.21 37.34
C LYS A 37 -0.05 -16.28 36.88
N THR A 38 0.26 -17.09 35.88
CA THR A 38 1.64 -17.24 35.37
C THR A 38 2.20 -15.96 34.76
N TYR A 39 1.35 -15.08 34.22
CA TYR A 39 1.79 -13.79 33.67
C TYR A 39 2.06 -12.78 34.79
N MET A 40 1.24 -12.81 35.84
CA MET A 40 1.43 -11.98 37.03
C MET A 40 2.76 -12.29 37.72
N ASP A 41 3.14 -13.56 37.78
CA ASP A 41 4.41 -13.96 38.40
C ASP A 41 5.61 -13.36 37.64
N LEU A 42 5.54 -13.25 36.31
CA LEU A 42 6.60 -12.67 35.47
C LEU A 42 6.75 -11.15 35.67
N VAL A 43 5.64 -10.45 35.89
CA VAL A 43 5.64 -8.99 36.11
C VAL A 43 5.55 -8.61 37.59
N SER A 44 5.77 -9.56 38.49
CA SER A 44 5.58 -9.41 39.94
C SER A 44 6.36 -8.23 40.55
N HIS A 45 7.52 -7.90 39.98
CA HIS A 45 8.34 -6.77 40.40
C HIS A 45 7.73 -5.39 40.05
N LEU A 46 6.86 -5.31 39.05
CA LEU A 46 6.17 -4.08 38.61
C LEU A 46 4.82 -3.84 39.31
N ILE A 47 4.30 -4.83 40.02
CA ILE A 47 2.89 -4.84 40.50
C ILE A 47 2.74 -4.94 42.02
N LYS A 48 3.81 -4.70 42.79
CA LYS A 48 3.83 -4.92 44.26
C LYS A 48 2.79 -4.10 45.03
N ASP A 49 2.53 -2.86 44.61
CA ASP A 49 1.66 -1.91 45.31
C ASP A 49 0.29 -1.72 44.61
N LYS A 50 -0.13 -2.69 43.80
CA LYS A 50 -1.32 -2.59 42.94
C LYS A 50 -2.39 -3.58 43.35
N GLU A 51 -3.64 -3.29 43.00
CA GLU A 51 -4.71 -4.29 43.08
C GLU A 51 -4.47 -5.38 42.03
N ILE A 52 -4.49 -6.66 42.43
CA ILE A 52 -4.20 -7.78 41.53
C ILE A 52 -5.42 -8.68 41.40
N VAL A 53 -5.98 -8.75 40.20
CA VAL A 53 -7.05 -9.71 39.88
C VAL A 53 -6.45 -10.91 39.15
N ARG A 54 -6.35 -12.03 39.87
CA ARG A 54 -5.83 -13.30 39.34
C ARG A 54 -7.00 -14.19 38.90
N THR A 55 -6.99 -14.61 37.64
CA THR A 55 -8.01 -15.51 37.08
C THR A 55 -7.38 -16.78 36.51
N GLY A 56 -8.20 -17.82 36.34
CA GLY A 56 -7.82 -19.06 35.67
C GLY A 56 -7.69 -18.91 34.15
N MET A 57 -7.13 -19.91 33.49
CA MET A 57 -6.87 -19.88 32.03
C MET A 57 -8.16 -19.82 31.19
N THR A 58 -9.27 -20.39 31.67
CA THR A 58 -10.57 -20.48 30.97
C THR A 58 -11.51 -19.29 31.22
N GLU A 59 -11.04 -18.26 31.93
CA GLU A 59 -11.89 -17.18 32.44
C GLU A 59 -11.62 -15.86 31.72
N GLU A 60 -11.30 -15.91 30.42
CA GLU A 60 -10.89 -14.72 29.64
C GLU A 60 -11.99 -13.65 29.62
N VAL A 61 -13.26 -14.07 29.44
CA VAL A 61 -14.42 -13.16 29.43
C VAL A 61 -14.56 -12.46 30.79
N SER A 62 -14.30 -13.19 31.89
CA SER A 62 -14.37 -12.60 33.23
C SER A 62 -13.30 -11.53 33.45
N ARG A 63 -12.09 -11.71 32.88
CA ARG A 63 -11.01 -10.71 32.94
C ARG A 63 -11.41 -9.42 32.23
N ALA A 64 -11.94 -9.55 31.01
CA ALA A 64 -12.39 -8.40 30.24
C ALA A 64 -13.53 -7.66 30.96
N ARG A 65 -14.54 -8.39 31.46
CA ARG A 65 -15.65 -7.79 32.23
C ARG A 65 -15.20 -7.12 33.52
N GLU A 66 -14.25 -7.69 34.25
CA GLU A 66 -13.69 -7.06 35.45
C GLU A 66 -12.88 -5.80 35.09
N ALA A 67 -12.09 -5.84 34.01
CA ALA A 67 -11.35 -4.67 33.56
C ALA A 67 -12.26 -3.49 33.24
N VAL A 68 -13.36 -3.75 32.52
CA VAL A 68 -14.38 -2.75 32.21
C VAL A 68 -15.01 -2.21 33.49
N ARG A 69 -15.49 -3.07 34.40
CA ARG A 69 -16.08 -2.62 35.68
C ARG A 69 -15.15 -1.73 36.50
N GLN A 70 -13.87 -2.10 36.60
CA GLN A 70 -12.90 -1.31 37.35
C GLN A 70 -12.61 0.03 36.67
N ALA A 71 -12.54 0.07 35.34
CA ALA A 71 -12.36 1.31 34.61
C ALA A 71 -13.61 2.23 34.68
N GLU A 72 -14.83 1.67 34.71
CA GLU A 72 -16.07 2.43 34.93
C GLU A 72 -16.08 3.07 36.33
N SER A 73 -15.46 2.42 37.31
CA SER A 73 -15.27 2.98 38.65
C SER A 73 -14.20 4.09 38.73
N GLY A 74 -13.58 4.47 37.59
CA GLY A 74 -12.60 5.54 37.49
C GLY A 74 -11.14 5.09 37.60
N LYS A 75 -10.86 3.78 37.67
CA LYS A 75 -9.49 3.26 37.80
C LYS A 75 -8.77 3.17 36.46
N LYS A 76 -7.44 3.25 36.51
CA LYS A 76 -6.54 2.81 35.45
C LYS A 76 -6.25 1.32 35.60
N VAL A 77 -6.56 0.54 34.57
CA VAL A 77 -6.49 -0.93 34.63
C VAL A 77 -5.56 -1.46 33.56
N ALA A 78 -4.54 -2.22 33.94
CA ALA A 78 -3.68 -2.95 33.01
C ALA A 78 -4.18 -4.39 32.84
N VAL A 79 -4.65 -4.73 31.64
CA VAL A 79 -4.97 -6.10 31.24
C VAL A 79 -3.76 -6.69 30.52
N ILE A 80 -3.03 -7.58 31.19
CA ILE A 80 -1.74 -8.07 30.67
C ILE A 80 -1.88 -9.33 29.82
N SER A 81 -1.16 -9.37 28.71
CA SER A 81 -1.06 -10.48 27.76
C SER A 81 0.42 -10.79 27.47
N SER A 82 0.78 -12.07 27.47
CA SER A 82 2.10 -12.50 27.02
C SER A 82 2.22 -12.33 25.52
N GLY A 83 3.39 -11.93 25.04
CA GLY A 83 3.61 -11.59 23.64
C GLY A 83 2.96 -10.26 23.30
N ASP A 84 2.14 -10.26 22.25
CA ASP A 84 1.37 -9.09 21.82
C ASP A 84 -0.10 -9.22 22.25
N ALA A 85 -0.73 -8.12 22.67
CA ALA A 85 -2.12 -8.13 23.12
C ALA A 85 -3.14 -8.40 21.99
N GLY A 86 -2.79 -8.07 20.75
CA GLY A 86 -3.63 -8.26 19.56
C GLY A 86 -3.53 -9.65 18.93
N LEU A 87 -2.48 -10.41 19.22
CA LEU A 87 -2.27 -11.75 18.64
C LEU A 87 -2.61 -12.86 19.62
N TYR A 88 -3.83 -13.40 19.52
CA TYR A 88 -4.38 -14.40 20.44
C TYR A 88 -4.39 -13.95 21.91
N GLY A 89 -4.41 -12.63 22.15
CA GLY A 89 -4.41 -11.99 23.46
C GLY A 89 -5.76 -11.38 23.83
N MET A 90 -5.73 -10.44 24.79
CA MET A 90 -6.95 -9.89 25.40
C MET A 90 -7.59 -8.73 24.62
N ALA A 91 -6.91 -8.14 23.63
CA ALA A 91 -7.40 -6.91 22.97
C ALA A 91 -8.77 -7.09 22.31
N GLY A 92 -8.93 -8.14 21.49
CA GLY A 92 -10.20 -8.43 20.83
C GLY A 92 -11.33 -8.65 21.83
N LEU A 93 -11.07 -9.40 22.90
CA LEU A 93 -12.09 -9.71 23.91
C LEU A 93 -12.50 -8.50 24.75
N VAL A 94 -11.56 -7.58 25.04
CA VAL A 94 -11.90 -6.31 25.71
C VAL A 94 -12.84 -5.50 24.84
N TYR A 95 -12.56 -5.38 23.54
CA TYR A 95 -13.47 -4.69 22.62
C TYR A 95 -14.82 -5.40 22.48
N GLU A 96 -14.86 -6.73 22.39
CA GLU A 96 -16.13 -7.48 22.35
C GLU A 96 -17.01 -7.21 23.57
N VAL A 97 -16.43 -7.19 24.78
CA VAL A 97 -17.18 -6.88 26.01
C VAL A 97 -17.65 -5.42 26.05
N LEU A 98 -16.84 -4.47 25.58
CA LEU A 98 -17.25 -3.07 25.47
C LEU A 98 -18.38 -2.89 24.45
N MET A 99 -18.32 -3.59 23.32
CA MET A 99 -19.38 -3.60 22.29
C MET A 99 -20.69 -4.16 22.83
N GLU A 100 -20.66 -5.23 23.65
CA GLU A 100 -21.87 -5.75 24.34
C GLU A 100 -22.55 -4.71 25.24
N GLN A 101 -21.82 -3.69 25.67
CA GLN A 101 -22.29 -2.60 26.54
C GLN A 101 -22.60 -1.30 25.78
N GLU A 102 -22.65 -1.36 24.44
CA GLU A 102 -22.90 -0.19 23.57
C GLU A 102 -21.88 0.96 23.77
N TRP A 103 -20.66 0.63 24.21
CA TRP A 103 -19.58 1.58 24.45
C TRP A 103 -19.18 2.34 23.18
N ARG A 104 -18.84 3.63 23.34
CA ARG A 104 -18.16 4.46 22.35
C ARG A 104 -16.95 5.12 22.99
N GLU A 105 -15.91 5.34 22.19
CA GLU A 105 -14.65 5.90 22.68
C GLU A 105 -14.75 7.38 23.09
N GLU A 106 -15.68 8.13 22.49
CA GLU A 106 -15.83 9.58 22.71
C GLU A 106 -16.35 9.93 24.12
N ASP A 107 -17.26 9.13 24.66
CA ASP A 107 -17.95 9.37 25.94
C ASP A 107 -17.75 8.22 26.96
N GLY A 108 -17.11 7.13 26.56
CA GLY A 108 -16.83 5.97 27.39
C GLY A 108 -15.43 5.95 28.03
N ILE A 109 -15.03 4.76 28.47
CA ILE A 109 -13.70 4.47 29.01
C ILE A 109 -12.66 4.56 27.89
N GLY A 110 -11.52 5.22 28.14
CA GLY A 110 -10.40 5.18 27.18
C GLY A 110 -9.76 3.80 27.12
N VAL A 111 -9.46 3.30 25.92
CA VAL A 111 -8.79 2.01 25.70
C VAL A 111 -7.50 2.24 24.94
N GLU A 112 -6.39 1.72 25.43
CA GLU A 112 -5.09 1.81 24.75
C GLU A 112 -4.47 0.41 24.61
N ILE A 113 -4.19 0.01 23.36
CA ILE A 113 -3.52 -1.26 23.07
C ILE A 113 -2.01 -1.01 23.04
N ILE A 114 -1.28 -1.66 23.94
CA ILE A 114 0.18 -1.53 24.04
C ILE A 114 0.84 -2.74 23.36
N PRO A 115 1.65 -2.52 22.32
CA PRO A 115 2.25 -3.62 21.58
C PRO A 115 3.37 -4.30 22.35
N GLY A 116 3.52 -5.61 22.12
CA GLY A 116 4.57 -6.44 22.69
C GLY A 116 5.23 -7.34 21.66
N VAL A 117 6.45 -7.82 21.94
CA VAL A 117 7.15 -8.74 21.04
C VAL A 117 6.47 -10.11 21.10
N SER A 118 5.76 -10.49 20.03
CA SER A 118 5.02 -11.75 20.00
C SER A 118 5.93 -12.99 19.96
N ALA A 119 5.37 -14.17 20.22
CA ALA A 119 6.11 -15.41 20.33
C ALA A 119 6.81 -15.80 19.02
N ILE A 120 6.21 -15.50 17.86
CA ILE A 120 6.83 -15.74 16.54
C ILE A 120 8.18 -15.03 16.43
N ASN A 121 8.26 -13.75 16.80
CA ASN A 121 9.50 -12.97 16.72
C ASN A 121 10.48 -13.37 17.83
N SER A 122 9.98 -13.58 19.05
CA SER A 122 10.80 -13.98 20.20
C SER A 122 11.44 -15.36 20.00
N CYS A 123 10.71 -16.31 19.42
CA CYS A 123 11.26 -17.63 19.13
C CYS A 123 12.18 -17.60 17.91
N ALA A 124 11.84 -16.78 16.90
CA ALA A 124 12.68 -16.63 15.72
C ALA A 124 14.07 -16.09 16.05
N SER A 125 14.19 -15.09 16.93
CA SER A 125 15.48 -14.53 17.33
C SER A 125 16.41 -15.54 18.02
N LEU A 126 15.83 -16.53 18.72
CA LEU A 126 16.57 -17.63 19.34
C LEU A 126 17.00 -18.70 18.33
N LEU A 127 16.22 -18.90 17.26
CA LEU A 127 16.49 -19.88 16.21
C LEU A 127 17.42 -19.37 15.11
N GLY A 128 17.45 -18.07 14.83
CA GLY A 128 18.21 -17.46 13.73
C GLY A 128 17.38 -16.44 12.95
N ALA A 129 17.07 -16.76 11.69
CA ALA A 129 16.23 -15.93 10.81
C ALA A 129 15.13 -16.75 10.09
N PRO A 130 14.31 -17.54 10.81
CA PRO A 130 13.34 -18.42 10.17
C PRO A 130 12.13 -17.69 9.56
N VAL A 131 11.81 -16.46 10.00
CA VAL A 131 10.61 -15.70 9.55
C VAL A 131 10.99 -14.50 8.66
N MET A 132 12.08 -14.63 7.91
CA MET A 132 12.58 -13.58 7.01
C MET A 132 11.79 -13.49 5.69
N HIS A 133 11.04 -14.53 5.32
CA HIS A 133 10.10 -14.53 4.19
C HIS A 133 8.65 -14.53 4.70
N ASP A 134 7.69 -14.50 3.78
CA ASP A 134 6.27 -14.62 4.05
C ASP A 134 5.97 -15.71 5.09
N ALA A 135 5.29 -15.31 6.17
CA ALA A 135 4.99 -16.17 7.30
C ALA A 135 3.52 -16.06 7.72
N CYS A 136 3.00 -17.13 8.32
CA CYS A 136 1.66 -17.20 8.90
C CYS A 136 1.74 -17.63 10.37
N THR A 137 0.91 -17.03 11.22
CA THR A 137 0.66 -17.50 12.58
C THR A 137 -0.64 -18.28 12.61
N ILE A 138 -0.63 -19.50 13.15
CA ILE A 138 -1.83 -20.34 13.26
C ILE A 138 -1.93 -20.90 14.67
N SER A 139 -3.04 -20.61 15.36
CA SER A 139 -3.37 -21.25 16.62
C SER A 139 -3.99 -22.63 16.37
N LEU A 140 -3.50 -23.66 17.06
CA LEU A 140 -4.10 -25.02 17.07
C LEU A 140 -5.12 -25.20 18.20
N SER A 141 -5.60 -24.10 18.80
CA SER A 141 -6.70 -24.16 19.77
C SER A 141 -8.04 -24.19 19.04
N ASP A 142 -8.77 -25.28 19.21
CA ASP A 142 -10.11 -25.49 18.68
C ASP A 142 -11.23 -25.12 19.69
N HIS A 143 -10.87 -24.47 20.80
CA HIS A 143 -11.83 -24.07 21.84
C HIS A 143 -12.92 -23.12 21.32
N LEU A 144 -12.54 -22.14 20.51
CA LEU A 144 -13.45 -21.14 19.92
C LEU A 144 -13.46 -21.18 18.39
N THR A 145 -12.69 -22.09 17.77
CA THR A 145 -12.57 -22.17 16.32
C THR A 145 -12.72 -23.63 15.88
N PRO A 146 -13.69 -23.96 15.01
CA PRO A 146 -13.86 -25.33 14.54
C PRO A 146 -12.59 -25.89 13.92
N TRP A 147 -12.24 -27.14 14.26
CA TRP A 147 -11.02 -27.79 13.79
C TRP A 147 -10.91 -27.81 12.25
N GLU A 148 -12.01 -28.06 11.53
CA GLU A 148 -11.99 -28.07 10.06
C GLU A 148 -11.56 -26.74 9.44
N LEU A 149 -11.86 -25.61 10.10
CA LEU A 149 -11.39 -24.30 9.65
C LEU A 149 -9.89 -24.13 9.91
N ILE A 150 -9.38 -24.60 11.05
CA ILE A 150 -7.95 -24.58 11.39
C ILE A 150 -7.18 -25.45 10.38
N LYS A 151 -7.69 -26.64 10.09
CA LYS A 151 -7.16 -27.55 9.07
C LYS A 151 -7.06 -26.89 7.70
N LYS A 152 -8.13 -26.20 7.27
CA LYS A 152 -8.13 -25.43 6.02
C LYS A 152 -7.04 -24.34 6.01
N ARG A 153 -6.83 -23.63 7.13
CA ARG A 153 -5.77 -22.62 7.26
C ARG A 153 -4.37 -23.22 7.15
N VAL A 154 -4.14 -24.34 7.85
CA VAL A 154 -2.86 -25.08 7.78
C VAL A 154 -2.59 -25.55 6.35
N GLU A 155 -3.59 -26.15 5.70
CA GLU A 155 -3.46 -26.67 4.34
C GLU A 155 -3.22 -25.54 3.32
N ALA A 156 -3.90 -24.41 3.44
CA ALA A 156 -3.66 -23.24 2.61
C ALA A 156 -2.25 -22.65 2.81
N ALA A 157 -1.79 -22.52 4.06
CA ALA A 157 -0.44 -22.04 4.36
C ALA A 157 0.64 -23.02 3.84
N ALA A 158 0.34 -24.32 3.84
CA ALA A 158 1.19 -25.35 3.26
C ALA A 158 1.29 -25.21 1.74
N GLN A 159 0.14 -25.11 1.06
CA GLN A 159 0.04 -24.97 -0.40
C GLN A 159 0.76 -23.72 -0.93
N ALA A 160 0.69 -22.62 -0.18
CA ALA A 160 1.31 -21.36 -0.54
C ALA A 160 2.76 -21.19 -0.02
N ASP A 161 3.38 -22.26 0.52
CA ASP A 161 4.78 -22.29 0.96
C ASP A 161 5.17 -21.20 2.00
N PHE A 162 4.25 -20.84 2.90
CA PHE A 162 4.53 -19.89 3.98
C PHE A 162 5.44 -20.51 5.06
N VAL A 163 6.28 -19.72 5.72
CA VAL A 163 6.80 -20.14 7.03
C VAL A 163 5.63 -20.16 8.02
N ILE A 164 5.52 -21.20 8.85
CA ILE A 164 4.37 -21.35 9.76
C ILE A 164 4.83 -21.31 11.21
N ALA A 165 4.31 -20.36 11.98
CA ALA A 165 4.45 -20.32 13.44
C ALA A 165 3.16 -20.84 14.10
N LEU A 166 3.22 -22.00 14.72
CA LEU A 166 2.10 -22.60 15.42
C LEU A 166 2.05 -22.11 16.87
N TYR A 167 0.90 -21.54 17.22
CA TYR A 167 0.55 -21.14 18.58
C TYR A 167 -0.35 -22.21 19.21
N ASN A 168 -0.28 -22.30 20.54
CA ASN A 168 -1.09 -23.23 21.30
C ASN A 168 -1.02 -24.68 20.75
N PRO A 169 0.18 -25.19 20.40
CA PRO A 169 0.30 -26.36 19.53
C PRO A 169 -0.22 -27.66 20.17
N LYS A 170 -0.04 -27.80 21.49
CA LYS A 170 -0.47 -28.97 22.25
C LYS A 170 -0.85 -28.60 23.68
N SER A 171 -1.81 -29.31 24.26
CA SER A 171 -2.13 -29.25 25.68
C SER A 171 -2.47 -30.64 26.21
N GLY A 172 -2.69 -30.80 27.51
CA GLY A 172 -3.07 -32.11 28.09
C GLY A 172 -4.33 -32.72 27.47
N ARG A 173 -5.26 -31.89 26.97
CA ARG A 173 -6.49 -32.33 26.28
C ARG A 173 -6.37 -32.32 24.75
N ARG A 174 -5.54 -31.43 24.18
CA ARG A 174 -5.37 -31.23 22.73
C ARG A 174 -4.05 -31.85 22.29
N THR A 175 -4.09 -33.11 21.91
CA THR A 175 -2.90 -33.88 21.50
C THR A 175 -2.87 -34.21 20.01
N ARG A 176 -4.04 -34.38 19.38
CA ARG A 176 -4.18 -34.82 17.99
C ARG A 176 -3.92 -33.71 16.96
N GLN A 177 -4.18 -32.46 17.30
CA GLN A 177 -4.14 -31.34 16.37
C GLN A 177 -2.74 -31.18 15.74
N ILE A 178 -1.68 -31.23 16.56
CA ILE A 178 -0.30 -31.13 16.07
C ILE A 178 0.10 -32.31 15.17
N GLU A 179 -0.42 -33.51 15.45
CA GLU A 179 -0.17 -34.70 14.63
C GLU A 179 -0.85 -34.58 13.26
N GLU A 180 -2.11 -34.15 13.23
CA GLU A 180 -2.83 -33.91 11.98
C GLU A 180 -2.21 -32.75 11.19
N THR A 181 -1.77 -31.68 11.87
CA THR A 181 -1.02 -30.58 11.25
C THR A 181 0.26 -31.10 10.58
N GLN A 182 1.06 -31.92 11.27
CA GLN A 182 2.25 -32.53 10.67
C GLN A 182 1.89 -33.36 9.43
N ARG A 183 0.85 -34.21 9.51
CA ARG A 183 0.38 -35.02 8.36
C ARG A 183 -0.05 -34.18 7.17
N ILE A 184 -0.71 -33.04 7.39
CA ILE A 184 -1.11 -32.12 6.31
C ILE A 184 0.15 -31.53 5.67
N LEU A 185 1.08 -31.02 6.48
CA LEU A 185 2.30 -30.38 5.98
C LEU A 185 3.20 -31.34 5.20
N LEU A 186 3.30 -32.60 5.63
CA LEU A 186 4.06 -33.65 4.93
C LEU A 186 3.52 -33.96 3.51
N LYS A 187 2.31 -33.54 3.16
CA LYS A 187 1.80 -33.65 1.78
C LYS A 187 2.40 -32.60 0.84
N TYR A 188 2.91 -31.49 1.38
CA TYR A 188 3.35 -30.32 0.61
C TYR A 188 4.83 -30.00 0.80
N ARG A 189 5.48 -30.57 1.82
CA ARG A 189 6.87 -30.25 2.22
C ARG A 189 7.70 -31.51 2.40
N ASP A 190 9.01 -31.36 2.22
CA ASP A 190 9.96 -32.44 2.47
C ASP A 190 9.94 -32.83 3.97
N PRO A 191 9.99 -34.13 4.31
CA PRO A 191 10.08 -34.55 5.71
C PRO A 191 11.29 -33.97 6.47
N LYS A 192 12.35 -33.56 5.77
CA LYS A 192 13.55 -32.91 6.32
C LYS A 192 13.42 -31.39 6.46
N THR A 193 12.28 -30.79 6.11
CA THR A 193 12.05 -29.35 6.27
C THR A 193 12.36 -28.92 7.72
N PRO A 194 13.22 -27.91 7.94
CA PRO A 194 13.61 -27.46 9.27
C PRO A 194 12.43 -27.04 10.16
N VAL A 195 12.46 -27.47 11.42
CA VAL A 195 11.48 -27.13 12.46
C VAL A 195 12.18 -26.73 13.75
N GLY A 196 11.89 -25.53 14.25
CA GLY A 196 12.31 -25.07 15.56
C GLY A 196 11.19 -25.22 16.60
N LEU A 197 11.44 -25.90 17.70
CA LEU A 197 10.56 -25.95 18.87
C LEU A 197 11.18 -25.10 19.97
N VAL A 198 10.52 -24.00 20.34
CA VAL A 198 11.01 -23.11 21.39
C VAL A 198 10.02 -23.10 22.54
N LYS A 199 10.43 -23.66 23.68
CA LYS A 199 9.66 -23.69 24.92
C LYS A 199 10.12 -22.55 25.80
N SER A 200 9.18 -21.73 26.28
CA SER A 200 9.45 -20.68 27.28
C SER A 200 10.59 -19.72 26.90
N ALA A 201 10.56 -19.21 25.65
CA ALA A 201 11.51 -18.22 25.14
C ALA A 201 11.73 -17.06 26.14
N TYR A 202 12.99 -16.75 26.42
CA TYR A 202 13.44 -15.73 27.36
C TYR A 202 12.88 -15.89 28.78
N ARG A 203 12.70 -17.13 29.26
CA ARG A 203 12.31 -17.43 30.65
C ARG A 203 13.23 -18.51 31.22
N GLU A 204 13.18 -18.72 32.53
CA GLU A 204 14.05 -19.68 33.23
C GLU A 204 14.05 -21.11 32.66
N ARG A 205 12.92 -21.56 32.10
CA ARG A 205 12.78 -22.90 31.50
C ARG A 205 12.88 -22.88 29.97
N GLU A 206 13.64 -21.93 29.42
CA GLU A 206 13.91 -21.87 27.99
C GLU A 206 14.52 -23.18 27.51
N HIS A 207 13.95 -23.75 26.46
CA HIS A 207 14.47 -24.94 25.83
C HIS A 207 14.20 -24.90 24.34
N ILE A 208 15.27 -25.02 23.55
CA ILE A 208 15.25 -24.92 22.10
C ILE A 208 15.61 -26.27 21.50
N VAL A 209 14.76 -26.77 20.62
CA VAL A 209 15.01 -27.97 19.82
C VAL A 209 15.01 -27.60 18.35
N MET A 210 16.08 -27.99 17.68
CA MET A 210 16.23 -27.90 16.22
C MET A 210 16.03 -29.29 15.64
N THR A 211 14.98 -29.47 14.84
CA THR A 211 14.56 -30.78 14.31
C THR A 211 14.01 -30.60 12.89
N ASP A 212 13.33 -31.60 12.37
CA ASP A 212 12.68 -31.55 11.07
C ASP A 212 11.21 -31.93 11.15
N LEU A 213 10.49 -31.71 10.05
CA LEU A 213 9.06 -31.95 9.95
C LEU A 213 8.70 -33.40 10.25
N ALA A 214 9.55 -34.38 9.92
CA ALA A 214 9.31 -35.79 10.23
C ALA A 214 9.41 -36.08 11.72
N ARG A 215 10.44 -35.54 12.39
CA ARG A 215 10.80 -35.87 13.78
C ARG A 215 10.29 -34.87 14.81
N MET A 216 9.59 -33.82 14.40
CA MET A 216 9.12 -32.79 15.35
C MET A 216 8.24 -33.34 16.50
N LEU A 217 7.56 -34.46 16.27
CA LEU A 217 6.71 -35.10 17.29
C LEU A 217 7.48 -35.99 18.27
N ASP A 218 8.76 -36.30 17.99
CA ASP A 218 9.61 -37.09 18.89
C ASP A 218 10.02 -36.29 20.14
N TYR A 219 9.80 -34.98 20.12
CA TYR A 219 10.18 -34.04 21.17
C TYR A 219 8.96 -33.53 21.94
N GLU A 220 9.21 -33.05 23.16
CA GLU A 220 8.16 -32.50 24.01
C GLU A 220 7.61 -31.18 23.43
N ILE A 221 6.36 -31.21 22.97
CA ILE A 221 5.59 -30.03 22.58
C ILE A 221 4.52 -29.78 23.64
N GLY A 222 4.57 -28.63 24.30
CA GLY A 222 3.61 -28.24 25.33
C GLY A 222 2.89 -26.94 25.00
N MET A 223 2.12 -26.45 25.99
CA MET A 223 1.38 -25.19 25.87
C MET A 223 2.30 -23.95 25.78
N LEU A 224 3.48 -24.03 26.39
CA LEU A 224 4.49 -22.95 26.37
C LEU A 224 5.49 -23.09 25.22
N THR A 225 5.21 -23.98 24.26
CA THR A 225 6.04 -24.20 23.08
C THR A 225 5.45 -23.45 21.89
N THR A 226 6.28 -22.71 21.17
CA THR A 226 5.99 -22.24 19.82
C THR A 226 6.75 -23.11 18.83
N VAL A 227 6.06 -23.57 17.79
CA VAL A 227 6.66 -24.38 16.72
C VAL A 227 6.82 -23.48 15.50
N ILE A 228 8.04 -23.31 15.01
CA ILE A 228 8.33 -22.61 13.76
C ILE A 228 8.72 -23.63 12.71
N ILE A 229 7.93 -23.72 11.65
CA ILE A 229 8.11 -24.67 10.54
C ILE A 229 8.58 -23.87 9.32
N GLY A 230 9.78 -24.19 8.85
CA GLY A 230 10.36 -23.58 7.66
C GLY A 230 9.54 -23.87 6.41
N ASN A 231 9.71 -23.04 5.40
CA ASN A 231 9.22 -23.31 4.05
C ASN A 231 10.24 -24.13 3.24
N ASN A 232 9.98 -24.38 1.96
CA ASN A 232 10.86 -25.19 1.10
C ASN A 232 12.26 -24.58 0.89
N SER A 233 12.45 -23.29 1.16
CA SER A 233 13.74 -22.62 1.07
C SER A 233 14.52 -22.57 2.39
N THR A 234 13.91 -23.01 3.49
CA THR A 234 14.51 -22.93 4.82
C THR A 234 15.54 -24.03 5.01
N PHE A 235 16.70 -23.68 5.59
CA PHE A 235 17.76 -24.65 5.90
C PHE A 235 18.42 -24.34 7.26
N TYR A 236 19.20 -25.29 7.76
CA TYR A 236 20.08 -25.08 8.90
C TYR A 236 21.49 -24.75 8.46
N TYR A 237 22.11 -23.77 9.11
CA TYR A 237 23.52 -23.43 8.95
C TYR A 237 24.08 -22.99 10.30
N ASP A 238 25.17 -23.64 10.73
CA ASP A 238 25.86 -23.34 12.00
C ASP A 238 24.93 -23.21 13.22
N GLY A 239 24.04 -24.20 13.38
CA GLY A 239 23.06 -24.20 14.49
C GLY A 239 21.99 -23.12 14.38
N LYS A 240 21.85 -22.45 13.24
CA LYS A 240 20.81 -21.43 12.97
C LYS A 240 19.82 -21.91 11.92
N MET A 241 18.55 -21.61 12.13
CA MET A 241 17.47 -21.79 11.17
C MET A 241 17.38 -20.54 10.31
N ILE A 242 17.57 -20.69 8.99
CA ILE A 242 17.64 -19.56 8.07
C ILE A 242 16.63 -19.77 6.96
N THR A 243 15.71 -18.82 6.82
CA THR A 243 14.88 -18.70 5.63
C THR A 243 15.48 -17.58 4.78
N PRO A 244 15.99 -17.87 3.59
CA PRO A 244 16.59 -16.84 2.76
C PRO A 244 15.53 -15.84 2.30
N ARG A 245 15.88 -14.55 2.30
CA ARG A 245 15.07 -13.48 1.66
C ARG A 245 15.02 -13.59 0.13
N GLY A 246 15.77 -14.52 -0.46
CA GLY A 246 15.94 -14.68 -1.91
C GLY A 246 17.19 -14.01 -2.48
N TYR A 247 18.06 -13.40 -1.66
CA TYR A 247 19.25 -12.69 -2.16
C TYR A 247 20.20 -13.58 -2.97
N GLN A 248 20.42 -14.85 -2.60
CA GLN A 248 21.29 -15.77 -3.35
C GLN A 248 20.80 -16.05 -4.78
N ARG A 249 19.50 -15.85 -5.05
CA ARG A 249 18.95 -15.96 -6.40
C ARG A 249 19.35 -14.77 -7.28
N LYS A 250 19.78 -13.67 -6.66
CA LYS A 250 20.18 -12.41 -7.30
C LYS A 250 21.70 -12.23 -7.20
N TYR A 251 22.24 -12.20 -5.99
CA TYR A 251 23.60 -11.79 -5.60
C TYR A 251 24.53 -12.97 -5.29
N THR A 252 25.84 -12.78 -5.50
CA THR A 252 26.89 -13.71 -5.06
C THR A 252 27.40 -13.23 -3.70
N LEU A 253 27.01 -13.89 -2.61
CA LEU A 253 27.29 -13.41 -1.24
C LEU A 253 28.78 -13.38 -0.82
N GLY A 254 29.71 -13.78 -1.69
CA GLY A 254 31.16 -13.77 -1.46
C GLY A 254 31.94 -12.73 -2.28
N GLU A 255 31.26 -11.82 -2.99
CA GLU A 255 31.88 -10.77 -3.81
C GLU A 255 31.54 -9.38 -3.25
N ASP A 256 32.55 -8.53 -3.05
CA ASP A 256 32.37 -7.16 -2.54
C ASP A 256 31.69 -6.25 -3.58
N GLU A 257 31.96 -6.48 -4.87
CA GLU A 257 31.28 -5.81 -5.98
C GLU A 257 30.18 -6.70 -6.57
N GLN A 258 28.93 -6.36 -6.29
CA GLN A 258 27.78 -7.00 -6.91
C GLN A 258 27.57 -6.40 -8.31
N SER A 259 27.97 -7.10 -9.37
CA SER A 259 27.92 -6.66 -10.77
C SER A 259 26.50 -6.50 -11.36
N LEU A 260 25.46 -6.64 -10.54
CA LEU A 260 24.07 -6.57 -10.98
C LEU A 260 23.61 -5.13 -11.11
N LYS A 261 23.22 -4.75 -12.32
CA LYS A 261 22.61 -3.45 -12.59
C LYS A 261 21.27 -3.34 -11.82
N PRO A 262 20.88 -2.17 -11.32
CA PRO A 262 19.55 -1.96 -10.75
C PRO A 262 18.49 -2.42 -11.77
N ALA A 263 17.61 -3.36 -11.39
CA ALA A 263 16.59 -4.05 -12.21
C ALA A 263 16.94 -5.42 -12.84
N GLN A 264 18.14 -5.96 -12.67
CA GLN A 264 18.45 -7.33 -13.11
C GLN A 264 17.68 -8.36 -12.25
N ARG A 265 16.85 -9.21 -12.89
CA ARG A 265 16.06 -10.28 -12.23
C ARG A 265 16.96 -11.42 -11.74
N LEU A 266 16.36 -12.34 -10.98
CA LEU A 266 17.04 -13.53 -10.46
C LEU A 266 17.63 -14.33 -11.63
N LYS A 267 18.70 -15.10 -11.36
CA LYS A 267 19.30 -15.97 -12.36
C LYS A 267 18.25 -16.98 -12.88
N PRO A 268 18.19 -17.30 -14.19
CA PRO A 268 17.22 -18.23 -14.75
C PRO A 268 17.20 -19.61 -14.07
N GLU A 269 18.36 -20.09 -13.59
CA GLU A 269 18.44 -21.36 -12.86
C GLU A 269 17.72 -21.32 -11.50
N ALA A 270 17.45 -20.12 -10.98
CA ALA A 270 16.72 -19.88 -9.73
C ALA A 270 15.22 -19.60 -9.96
N GLU A 271 14.72 -19.74 -11.19
CA GLU A 271 13.31 -19.56 -11.59
C GLU A 271 12.74 -20.79 -12.35
N PRO A 272 12.79 -22.04 -11.82
CA PRO A 272 12.26 -23.22 -12.52
C PRO A 272 10.72 -23.22 -12.71
N TRP A 273 10.02 -22.34 -11.99
CA TRP A 273 8.58 -22.07 -12.12
C TRP A 273 8.26 -20.95 -13.11
N ALA A 274 9.27 -20.32 -13.72
CA ALA A 274 9.04 -19.37 -14.79
C ALA A 274 8.54 -20.12 -16.03
N MET A 275 7.41 -19.65 -16.57
CA MET A 275 6.66 -20.28 -17.66
C MET A 275 7.41 -20.13 -18.99
N HIS A 276 8.53 -20.83 -19.17
CA HIS A 276 9.39 -20.75 -20.36
C HIS A 276 9.12 -21.83 -21.41
N GLY A 277 8.25 -22.82 -21.17
CA GLY A 277 8.07 -23.97 -22.08
C GLY A 277 6.62 -24.44 -22.21
N GLY A 278 5.98 -24.10 -23.33
CA GLY A 278 4.71 -24.69 -23.78
C GLY A 278 4.71 -24.83 -25.30
N VAL A 279 4.44 -26.05 -25.78
CA VAL A 279 4.52 -26.49 -27.19
C VAL A 279 3.39 -25.87 -28.03
N ASP A 280 3.73 -25.34 -29.20
CA ASP A 280 2.81 -24.66 -30.12
C ASP A 280 1.98 -25.66 -30.95
N ASP A 281 0.73 -25.88 -30.54
CA ASP A 281 -0.18 -26.88 -31.12
C ASP A 281 -1.46 -26.25 -31.70
N ARG A 282 -1.33 -25.15 -32.46
CA ARG A 282 -2.47 -24.49 -33.12
C ARG A 282 -2.29 -24.30 -34.62
N LYS A 283 -2.44 -25.40 -35.37
CA LYS A 283 -2.94 -25.37 -36.77
C LYS A 283 -4.44 -25.70 -36.82
N LYS A 284 -5.21 -24.76 -37.38
CA LYS A 284 -6.59 -24.85 -37.93
C LYS A 284 -7.77 -24.96 -36.96
N LYS A 285 -8.64 -23.92 -36.97
CA LYS A 285 -9.90 -23.88 -37.75
C LYS A 285 -10.60 -22.52 -37.56
N THR A 286 -10.81 -21.80 -38.65
CA THR A 286 -11.64 -20.58 -38.74
C THR A 286 -13.09 -20.95 -39.02
N ALA A 287 -14.03 -20.33 -38.30
CA ALA A 287 -15.45 -20.27 -38.65
C ALA A 287 -15.90 -18.78 -38.65
N PRO A 288 -16.85 -18.37 -39.53
CA PRO A 288 -17.20 -16.96 -39.69
C PRO A 288 -18.26 -16.50 -38.68
N GLN A 289 -18.09 -15.28 -38.14
CA GLN A 289 -19.07 -14.60 -37.29
C GLN A 289 -20.08 -13.76 -38.11
N PRO A 290 -21.34 -13.61 -37.66
CA PRO A 290 -22.34 -12.78 -38.32
C PRO A 290 -22.22 -11.30 -37.94
N THR A 291 -22.54 -10.42 -38.88
CA THR A 291 -22.59 -8.95 -38.71
C THR A 291 -23.79 -8.54 -37.86
N ARG A 292 -23.56 -7.81 -36.76
CA ARG A 292 -24.60 -7.10 -35.99
C ARG A 292 -24.46 -5.60 -36.24
N GLU A 293 -25.56 -4.96 -36.62
CA GLU A 293 -25.69 -3.50 -36.73
C GLU A 293 -25.54 -2.81 -35.37
N SER A 294 -25.06 -1.56 -35.40
CA SER A 294 -24.69 -0.83 -34.20
C SER A 294 -25.92 -0.23 -33.52
N THR A 295 -25.90 -0.19 -32.19
CA THR A 295 -26.92 0.45 -31.35
C THR A 295 -27.15 1.94 -31.67
N ALA A 296 -26.24 2.59 -32.41
CA ALA A 296 -26.40 3.96 -32.86
C ALA A 296 -27.39 4.10 -34.01
N ASP A 297 -27.52 3.08 -34.86
CA ASP A 297 -28.36 3.13 -36.05
C ASP A 297 -29.86 3.04 -35.67
N LEU A 298 -30.18 2.17 -34.69
CA LEU A 298 -31.51 2.04 -34.10
C LEU A 298 -31.97 3.30 -33.35
N ALA A 299 -31.03 4.06 -32.75
CA ALA A 299 -31.35 5.29 -32.02
C ALA A 299 -31.71 6.45 -32.96
N ASN A 300 -31.04 6.53 -34.12
CA ASN A 300 -31.30 7.55 -35.14
C ASN A 300 -32.62 7.30 -35.89
N GLU A 301 -33.00 6.04 -36.09
CA GLU A 301 -34.28 5.67 -36.68
C GLU A 301 -35.46 6.10 -35.79
N ALA A 302 -35.37 5.88 -34.48
CA ALA A 302 -36.40 6.26 -33.52
C ALA A 302 -36.63 7.79 -33.46
N LEU A 303 -35.57 8.59 -33.62
CA LEU A 303 -35.64 10.05 -33.60
C LEU A 303 -36.38 10.62 -34.83
N SER A 304 -36.32 9.91 -35.95
CA SER A 304 -36.99 10.29 -37.20
C SER A 304 -38.51 10.10 -37.18
N MET A 305 -39.03 9.31 -36.22
CA MET A 305 -40.45 8.94 -36.15
C MET A 305 -41.33 9.88 -35.31
N VAL A 306 -40.76 10.91 -34.68
CA VAL A 306 -41.49 11.79 -33.72
C VAL A 306 -41.66 13.24 -34.23
N GLY A 307 -41.36 13.50 -35.50
CA GLY A 307 -41.50 14.83 -36.10
C GLY A 307 -42.81 15.02 -36.85
N ASP A 308 -43.92 15.30 -36.15
CA ASP A 308 -44.99 16.15 -36.70
C ASP A 308 -46.05 16.55 -35.65
N THR A 309 -46.21 17.86 -35.44
CA THR A 309 -47.53 18.54 -35.37
C THR A 309 -47.36 20.06 -35.31
N SER A 310 -48.29 20.71 -36.01
CA SER A 310 -48.29 22.06 -36.58
C SER A 310 -48.83 23.21 -35.69
N ALA A 311 -48.53 24.46 -36.12
CA ALA A 311 -49.26 25.73 -35.89
C ALA A 311 -49.16 26.34 -34.47
N THR A 312 -49.06 27.66 -34.20
CA THR A 312 -49.47 28.91 -34.89
C THR A 312 -48.81 30.11 -34.19
N ALA A 313 -48.77 31.29 -34.83
CA ALA A 313 -48.16 32.53 -34.31
C ALA A 313 -48.98 33.25 -33.21
N VAL A 314 -48.32 33.83 -32.20
CA VAL A 314 -48.81 34.94 -31.36
C VAL A 314 -47.65 35.88 -30.97
N GLN A 315 -47.97 37.18 -30.92
CA GLN A 315 -47.14 38.38 -30.78
C GLN A 315 -46.33 38.54 -29.47
N GLU A 316 -45.27 39.37 -29.59
CA GLU A 316 -44.34 39.84 -28.56
C GLU A 316 -44.98 40.62 -27.39
N ALA A 317 -44.46 40.35 -26.20
CA ALA A 317 -44.53 41.17 -25.00
C ALA A 317 -43.09 41.29 -24.43
N PRO A 318 -42.75 42.35 -23.66
CA PRO A 318 -41.38 42.85 -23.54
C PRO A 318 -40.44 41.84 -22.89
N ALA A 319 -39.25 41.69 -23.48
CA ALA A 319 -38.27 40.68 -23.09
C ALA A 319 -37.91 40.81 -21.59
N PRO A 320 -38.17 39.77 -20.77
CA PRO A 320 -37.56 39.67 -19.46
C PRO A 320 -36.05 39.53 -19.63
N SER A 321 -35.30 40.20 -18.74
CA SER A 321 -33.87 40.02 -18.47
C SER A 321 -33.25 38.81 -19.19
N ALA A 322 -32.38 39.06 -20.16
CA ALA A 322 -31.69 38.03 -20.93
C ALA A 322 -31.26 36.88 -20.01
N PHE A 323 -31.86 35.70 -20.21
CA PHE A 323 -31.45 34.47 -19.57
C PHE A 323 -30.01 34.21 -20.04
N LYS A 324 -29.04 34.60 -19.22
CA LYS A 324 -27.63 34.35 -19.50
C LYS A 324 -27.35 32.90 -19.12
N GLN A 325 -26.84 32.14 -20.08
CA GLN A 325 -26.49 30.75 -19.88
C GLN A 325 -25.25 30.67 -18.97
N THR A 326 -25.43 30.32 -17.70
CA THR A 326 -24.33 29.97 -16.81
C THR A 326 -23.68 28.69 -17.32
N SER A 327 -22.36 28.74 -17.58
CA SER A 327 -21.58 27.56 -17.99
C SER A 327 -20.70 27.09 -16.83
N VAL A 328 -20.59 25.77 -16.66
CA VAL A 328 -19.63 25.18 -15.73
C VAL A 328 -18.22 25.55 -16.18
N PHE A 329 -17.49 26.27 -15.33
CA PHE A 329 -16.11 26.64 -15.52
C PHE A 329 -15.21 25.72 -14.71
N GLU A 330 -14.41 24.92 -15.41
CA GLU A 330 -13.44 24.02 -14.79
C GLU A 330 -12.01 24.47 -15.06
N PHE A 331 -11.18 24.47 -14.02
CA PHE A 331 -9.75 24.80 -14.12
C PHE A 331 -8.91 24.03 -13.10
N ALA A 332 -7.62 23.93 -13.40
CA ALA A 332 -6.60 23.36 -12.52
C ALA A 332 -5.89 24.51 -11.79
N LEU A 333 -5.69 24.33 -10.49
CA LEU A 333 -5.12 25.31 -9.58
C LEU A 333 -3.93 24.69 -8.85
N SER A 334 -2.79 25.38 -8.85
CA SER A 334 -1.55 24.93 -8.21
C SER A 334 -0.83 26.07 -7.50
N PRO A 335 -0.28 25.87 -6.29
CA PRO A 335 0.46 26.92 -5.58
C PRO A 335 1.82 27.26 -6.22
N GLY A 336 2.26 26.46 -7.19
CA GLY A 336 3.48 26.67 -7.96
C GLY A 336 3.89 25.41 -8.73
N VAL A 337 4.90 25.55 -9.60
CA VAL A 337 5.44 24.42 -10.38
C VAL A 337 6.06 23.38 -9.47
N TRP A 338 6.79 23.83 -8.43
CA TRP A 338 7.41 22.98 -7.41
C TRP A 338 6.84 23.20 -6.01
N LYS A 339 6.32 24.41 -5.74
CA LYS A 339 5.71 24.75 -4.45
C LYS A 339 4.46 23.89 -4.21
N LYS A 340 4.22 23.56 -2.95
CA LYS A 340 3.06 22.77 -2.49
C LYS A 340 2.31 23.41 -1.33
N SER A 341 2.94 24.37 -0.66
CA SER A 341 2.32 25.09 0.44
C SER A 341 1.39 26.17 -0.09
N VAL A 342 0.21 26.22 0.52
CA VAL A 342 -0.79 27.27 0.34
C VAL A 342 -0.85 28.07 1.63
N ASN A 343 -1.04 29.39 1.54
CA ASN A 343 -1.20 30.24 2.72
C ASN A 343 -2.68 30.50 3.04
N ALA A 344 -2.94 31.14 4.18
CA ALA A 344 -4.30 31.43 4.63
C ALA A 344 -5.06 32.35 3.66
N SER A 345 -4.41 33.38 3.11
CA SER A 345 -5.01 34.30 2.14
C SER A 345 -5.46 33.57 0.87
N GLN A 346 -4.62 32.67 0.37
CA GLN A 346 -4.89 31.83 -0.80
C GLN A 346 -6.08 30.89 -0.58
N LEU A 347 -6.19 30.28 0.60
CA LEU A 347 -7.32 29.42 0.97
C LEU A 347 -8.61 30.22 1.15
N ALA A 348 -8.53 31.41 1.76
CA ALA A 348 -9.67 32.29 1.94
C ALA A 348 -10.23 32.77 0.59
N LEU A 349 -9.35 33.24 -0.31
CA LEU A 349 -9.76 33.64 -1.66
C LEU A 349 -10.36 32.46 -2.44
N LEU A 350 -9.77 31.28 -2.32
CA LEU A 350 -10.29 30.08 -2.99
C LEU A 350 -11.70 29.75 -2.49
N ALA A 351 -11.93 29.77 -1.18
CA ALA A 351 -13.25 29.54 -0.58
C ALA A 351 -14.27 30.61 -1.02
N GLU A 352 -13.88 31.88 -1.08
CA GLU A 352 -14.73 32.97 -1.57
C GLU A 352 -15.15 32.75 -3.03
N ILE A 353 -14.22 32.33 -3.89
CA ILE A 353 -14.46 32.12 -5.31
C ILE A 353 -15.35 30.90 -5.57
N ILE A 354 -15.16 29.81 -4.84
CA ILE A 354 -15.92 28.56 -5.04
C ILE A 354 -17.34 28.67 -4.50
N GLY A 355 -17.49 29.34 -3.34
CA GLY A 355 -18.75 29.43 -2.62
C GLY A 355 -19.31 28.05 -2.22
N ASP A 356 -20.61 28.01 -1.92
CA ASP A 356 -21.28 26.80 -1.42
C ASP A 356 -21.64 25.78 -2.52
N GLN A 357 -21.55 26.18 -3.79
CA GLN A 357 -22.01 25.38 -4.94
C GLN A 357 -20.87 24.86 -5.82
N GLY A 358 -19.64 25.34 -5.63
CA GLY A 358 -18.47 24.86 -6.36
C GLY A 358 -17.85 23.62 -5.73
N GLU A 359 -17.09 22.86 -6.53
CA GLU A 359 -16.40 21.64 -6.11
C GLU A 359 -14.89 21.78 -6.28
N VAL A 360 -14.13 21.21 -5.34
CA VAL A 360 -12.68 21.06 -5.42
C VAL A 360 -12.29 19.61 -5.28
N THR A 361 -11.62 19.08 -6.29
CA THR A 361 -11.01 17.75 -6.26
C THR A 361 -9.49 17.86 -6.14
N TYR A 362 -8.91 17.29 -5.09
CA TYR A 362 -7.46 17.10 -5.02
C TYR A 362 -7.04 15.94 -5.92
N THR A 363 -6.12 16.19 -6.86
CA THR A 363 -5.74 15.18 -7.86
C THR A 363 -4.48 14.41 -7.47
N PRO A 364 -4.29 13.16 -7.96
CA PRO A 364 -3.04 12.41 -7.81
C PRO A 364 -1.82 13.05 -8.49
N SER A 365 -2.00 14.17 -9.18
CA SER A 365 -0.94 14.94 -9.83
C SER A 365 -0.68 16.28 -9.13
N HIS A 366 -1.10 16.38 -7.86
CA HIS A 366 -0.78 17.47 -6.93
C HIS A 366 -1.22 18.86 -7.38
N TYR A 367 -2.36 18.94 -8.06
CA TYR A 367 -3.11 20.16 -8.31
C TYR A 367 -4.57 20.00 -7.88
N LEU A 368 -5.23 21.11 -7.58
CA LEU A 368 -6.66 21.18 -7.27
C LEU A 368 -7.43 21.36 -8.57
N ARG A 369 -8.37 20.49 -8.89
CA ARG A 369 -9.35 20.71 -9.97
C ARG A 369 -10.55 21.40 -9.36
N VAL A 370 -10.86 22.59 -9.84
CA VAL A 370 -12.00 23.40 -9.37
C VAL A 370 -13.06 23.39 -10.47
N SER A 371 -14.32 23.22 -10.07
CA SER A 371 -15.49 23.30 -10.93
C SER A 371 -16.53 24.20 -10.27
N LEU A 372 -16.98 25.25 -10.96
CA LEU A 372 -18.07 26.10 -10.48
C LEU A 372 -18.86 26.72 -11.63
N GLU A 373 -20.08 27.17 -11.36
CA GLU A 373 -20.86 27.96 -12.30
C GLU A 373 -20.49 29.44 -12.19
N THR A 374 -20.15 30.07 -13.31
CA THR A 374 -19.79 31.49 -13.33
C THR A 374 -20.06 32.13 -14.69
N GLU A 375 -20.36 33.42 -14.68
CA GLU A 375 -20.44 34.25 -15.89
C GLU A 375 -19.09 34.93 -16.22
N GLU A 376 -18.15 34.96 -15.28
CA GLU A 376 -16.93 35.79 -15.35
C GLU A 376 -15.64 35.00 -15.10
N PRO A 377 -15.34 33.95 -15.90
CA PRO A 377 -14.17 33.09 -15.69
C PRO A 377 -12.82 33.83 -15.77
N GLN A 378 -12.75 34.91 -16.56
CA GLN A 378 -11.54 35.74 -16.69
C GLN A 378 -11.29 36.60 -15.44
N GLU A 379 -12.32 36.96 -14.69
CA GLU A 379 -12.16 37.68 -13.42
C GLU A 379 -11.62 36.75 -12.34
N ILE A 380 -12.19 35.54 -12.24
CA ILE A 380 -11.75 34.50 -11.31
C ILE A 380 -10.28 34.16 -11.53
N THR A 381 -9.88 33.94 -12.79
CA THR A 381 -8.49 33.61 -13.14
C THR A 381 -7.53 34.72 -12.70
N ARG A 382 -7.86 36.00 -13.00
CA ARG A 382 -7.04 37.15 -12.60
C ARG A 382 -6.92 37.30 -11.09
N LYS A 383 -8.02 37.11 -10.34
CA LYS A 383 -8.01 37.16 -8.86
C LYS A 383 -7.09 36.09 -8.28
N LEU A 384 -7.21 34.85 -8.75
CA LEU A 384 -6.37 33.74 -8.31
C LEU A 384 -4.89 33.98 -8.62
N GLU A 385 -4.58 34.41 -9.84
CA GLU A 385 -3.20 34.73 -10.25
C GLU A 385 -2.60 35.88 -9.42
N SER A 386 -3.41 36.88 -9.04
CA SER A 386 -2.95 37.99 -8.19
C SER A 386 -2.52 37.57 -6.78
N GLU A 387 -3.07 36.47 -6.26
CA GLU A 387 -2.64 35.83 -5.00
C GLU A 387 -1.55 34.75 -5.21
N GLY A 388 -0.93 34.72 -6.39
CA GLY A 388 0.20 33.85 -6.71
C GLY A 388 -0.18 32.40 -7.00
N TRP A 389 -1.45 32.13 -7.34
CA TRP A 389 -1.83 30.82 -7.85
C TRP A 389 -1.45 30.66 -9.32
N LEU A 390 -1.03 29.45 -9.70
CA LEU A 390 -0.96 29.03 -11.09
C LEU A 390 -2.31 28.45 -11.50
N VAL A 391 -3.00 29.14 -12.41
CA VAL A 391 -4.25 28.68 -13.02
C VAL A 391 -3.93 28.04 -14.37
N SER A 392 -4.59 26.94 -14.69
CA SER A 392 -4.41 26.25 -15.97
C SER A 392 -5.72 25.63 -16.44
N PRO A 393 -5.95 25.52 -17.75
CA PRO A 393 -7.10 24.79 -18.26
C PRO A 393 -7.05 23.32 -17.83
N VAL A 394 -8.21 22.67 -17.81
CA VAL A 394 -8.33 21.20 -17.66
C VAL A 394 -8.65 20.55 -18.99
N GLY A 395 -8.39 19.24 -19.09
CA GLY A 395 -8.67 18.44 -20.28
C GLY A 395 -7.39 17.96 -20.97
N ASP A 396 -7.43 17.88 -22.29
CA ASP A 396 -6.30 17.41 -23.10
C ASP A 396 -5.29 18.57 -23.34
N VAL A 397 -4.63 18.96 -22.24
CA VAL A 397 -3.60 20.01 -22.21
C VAL A 397 -2.30 19.52 -21.55
N ILE A 398 -1.26 20.34 -21.63
CA ILE A 398 0.04 20.05 -21.01
C ILE A 398 0.07 20.52 -19.55
N HIS A 399 0.44 19.61 -18.64
CA HIS A 399 0.70 19.91 -17.24
C HIS A 399 2.19 19.76 -16.94
N VAL A 400 2.80 20.82 -16.40
CA VAL A 400 4.20 20.82 -15.97
C VAL A 400 4.25 20.83 -14.45
N LYS A 401 4.97 19.88 -13.85
CA LYS A 401 5.19 19.81 -12.41
C LYS A 401 6.64 19.44 -12.12
N ALA A 402 7.20 20.07 -11.10
CA ALA A 402 8.53 19.79 -10.61
C ALA A 402 8.51 19.38 -9.13
N CYS A 403 9.51 18.60 -8.71
CA CYS A 403 9.88 18.35 -7.31
C CYS A 403 8.73 18.15 -6.31
N ASP A 404 8.52 16.90 -5.86
CA ASP A 404 7.47 16.53 -4.92
C ASP A 404 8.02 15.99 -3.58
N PHE A 405 9.25 16.29 -3.19
CA PHE A 405 9.80 15.75 -1.93
C PHE A 405 10.41 16.82 -1.04
N CYS A 406 11.48 17.47 -1.52
CA CYS A 406 12.04 18.64 -0.85
C CYS A 406 11.27 19.89 -1.29
N ASP A 407 11.12 20.86 -0.41
CA ASP A 407 10.49 22.16 -0.69
C ASP A 407 11.41 23.04 -1.57
N GLY A 408 11.89 22.50 -2.69
CA GLY A 408 12.77 23.19 -3.62
C GLY A 408 14.17 23.51 -3.07
N GLU A 409 14.57 22.93 -1.93
CA GLU A 409 15.85 23.23 -1.24
C GLU A 409 17.08 23.12 -2.16
N LYS A 410 17.00 22.25 -3.17
CA LYS A 410 18.00 22.15 -4.24
C LYS A 410 17.47 22.86 -5.49
N THR A 411 17.80 24.13 -5.63
CA THR A 411 17.22 25.05 -6.62
C THR A 411 17.83 24.97 -8.03
N GLY A 412 18.93 24.24 -8.23
CA GLY A 412 19.73 24.32 -9.46
C GLY A 412 18.98 24.07 -10.77
N GLY A 413 17.97 23.17 -10.78
CA GLY A 413 17.15 22.89 -11.96
C GLY A 413 15.79 23.62 -11.99
N ILE A 414 15.36 24.25 -10.90
CA ILE A 414 13.98 24.77 -10.76
C ILE A 414 13.62 25.87 -11.78
N PRO A 415 14.49 26.86 -12.08
CA PRO A 415 14.16 27.91 -13.05
C PRO A 415 13.78 27.36 -14.43
N TYR A 416 14.39 26.26 -14.86
CA TYR A 416 14.05 25.61 -16.14
C TYR A 416 12.66 24.96 -16.12
N ALA A 417 12.21 24.46 -14.98
CA ALA A 417 10.86 23.93 -14.84
C ALA A 417 9.81 25.04 -14.89
N GLU A 418 10.11 26.20 -14.32
CA GLU A 418 9.27 27.39 -14.39
C GLU A 418 9.20 27.92 -15.83
N GLU A 419 10.32 27.97 -16.54
CA GLU A 419 10.36 28.33 -17.96
C GLU A 419 9.55 27.34 -18.84
N LEU A 420 9.67 26.03 -18.59
CA LEU A 420 8.85 25.01 -19.27
C LEU A 420 7.36 25.22 -19.02
N LYS A 421 6.98 25.54 -17.77
CA LYS A 421 5.59 25.84 -17.43
C LYS A 421 5.08 27.05 -18.19
N GLU A 422 5.87 28.13 -18.27
CA GLU A 422 5.49 29.36 -18.96
C GLU A 422 5.30 29.14 -20.46
N ARG A 423 6.21 28.41 -21.12
CA ARG A 423 6.14 28.19 -22.57
C ARG A 423 5.14 27.14 -23.01
N LEU A 424 4.96 26.08 -22.22
CA LEU A 424 4.22 24.88 -22.64
C LEU A 424 2.95 24.61 -21.84
N GLY A 425 2.86 25.11 -20.59
CA GLY A 425 1.75 24.83 -19.70
C GLY A 425 0.41 25.26 -20.30
N GLY A 426 -0.59 24.37 -20.26
CA GLY A 426 -1.94 24.67 -20.73
C GLY A 426 -2.14 24.64 -22.25
N LEU A 427 -1.09 24.40 -23.05
CA LEU A 427 -1.24 24.20 -24.49
C LEU A 427 -2.09 22.95 -24.77
N LYS A 428 -2.99 23.06 -25.75
CA LYS A 428 -3.81 21.93 -26.21
C LYS A 428 -2.95 20.90 -26.95
N VAL A 429 -3.18 19.64 -26.61
CA VAL A 429 -2.51 18.46 -27.18
C VAL A 429 -3.56 17.38 -27.52
N PRO A 430 -3.24 16.40 -28.38
CA PRO A 430 -4.20 15.36 -28.77
C PRO A 430 -4.74 14.51 -27.60
N LYS A 431 -3.95 14.36 -26.54
CA LYS A 431 -4.36 13.79 -25.26
C LYS A 431 -3.53 14.40 -24.14
N VAL A 432 -4.11 14.49 -22.93
CA VAL A 432 -3.41 15.02 -21.73
C VAL A 432 -1.97 14.53 -21.64
N MET A 433 -1.05 15.49 -21.48
CA MET A 433 0.40 15.26 -21.45
C MET A 433 0.98 15.81 -20.16
N LYS A 434 1.76 14.99 -19.46
CA LYS A 434 2.48 15.38 -18.25
C LYS A 434 3.96 15.56 -18.55
N ILE A 435 4.50 16.70 -18.16
CA ILE A 435 5.93 16.98 -18.16
C ILE A 435 6.40 17.04 -16.71
N GLY A 436 7.14 16.01 -16.32
CA GLY A 436 7.69 15.90 -14.98
C GLY A 436 9.13 16.39 -14.92
N PHE A 437 9.48 17.07 -13.82
CA PHE A 437 10.81 17.65 -13.66
C PHE A 437 11.42 17.43 -12.28
N ASN A 438 12.63 16.89 -12.24
CA ASN A 438 13.46 16.79 -11.03
C ASN A 438 14.53 17.88 -11.04
N GLY A 439 14.43 18.82 -10.10
CA GLY A 439 15.39 19.90 -9.92
C GLY A 439 16.77 19.48 -9.42
N CYS A 440 16.97 18.20 -9.07
CA CYS A 440 18.27 17.66 -8.68
C CYS A 440 18.38 16.15 -8.92
N GLY A 441 19.61 15.64 -8.86
CA GLY A 441 19.94 14.24 -9.16
C GLY A 441 19.45 13.22 -8.12
N MET A 442 18.82 13.67 -7.03
CA MET A 442 18.15 12.75 -6.10
C MET A 442 16.90 12.12 -6.72
N ALA A 443 16.36 12.72 -7.77
CA ALA A 443 15.24 12.19 -8.55
C ALA A 443 13.99 11.80 -7.71
N CYS A 444 13.73 12.48 -6.58
CA CYS A 444 12.66 12.09 -5.64
C CYS A 444 11.23 12.32 -6.15
N TYR A 445 11.05 13.26 -7.10
CA TYR A 445 9.81 13.37 -7.86
C TYR A 445 9.82 12.32 -8.97
N GLY A 446 8.74 11.56 -9.15
CA GLY A 446 8.67 10.48 -10.13
C GLY A 446 8.61 10.94 -11.59
N ALA A 447 9.38 11.95 -12.02
CA ALA A 447 9.29 12.52 -13.38
C ALA A 447 9.46 11.48 -14.49
N VAL A 448 10.26 10.44 -14.27
CA VAL A 448 10.45 9.35 -15.23
C VAL A 448 9.17 8.54 -15.50
N ALA A 449 8.12 8.74 -14.70
CA ALA A 449 6.80 8.14 -14.89
C ALA A 449 5.81 9.07 -15.64
N ASP A 450 6.19 10.32 -15.92
CA ASP A 450 5.41 11.26 -16.72
C ASP A 450 5.72 11.12 -18.23
N ASP A 451 4.82 11.60 -19.09
CA ASP A 451 4.95 11.44 -20.55
C ASP A 451 6.30 11.98 -21.08
N ILE A 452 6.78 13.08 -20.49
CA ILE A 452 8.15 13.59 -20.63
C ILE A 452 8.75 13.76 -19.24
N GLY A 453 9.80 13.00 -18.92
CA GLY A 453 10.53 13.10 -17.65
C GLY A 453 11.87 13.80 -17.83
N ILE A 454 12.19 14.74 -16.95
CA ILE A 454 13.45 15.50 -16.99
C ILE A 454 14.14 15.42 -15.63
N VAL A 455 15.42 15.06 -15.61
CA VAL A 455 16.22 14.98 -14.38
C VAL A 455 17.47 15.85 -14.47
N TYR A 456 17.57 16.86 -13.62
CA TYR A 456 18.75 17.71 -13.51
C TYR A 456 19.82 17.08 -12.63
N ARG A 457 21.02 16.82 -13.16
CA ARG A 457 22.17 16.40 -12.37
C ARG A 457 23.47 16.97 -12.94
N ARG A 458 24.39 17.34 -12.05
CA ARG A 458 25.75 17.79 -12.41
C ARG A 458 25.78 18.88 -13.50
N GLY A 459 24.81 19.80 -13.50
CA GLY A 459 24.74 20.89 -14.48
C GLY A 459 24.09 20.54 -15.83
N ALA A 460 23.58 19.32 -16.00
CA ALA A 460 22.99 18.85 -17.24
C ALA A 460 21.67 18.09 -17.00
N PHE A 461 20.98 17.73 -18.07
CA PHE A 461 19.65 17.11 -18.05
C PHE A 461 19.63 15.72 -18.67
N ASP A 462 19.01 14.78 -17.99
CA ASP A 462 18.59 13.53 -18.60
C ASP A 462 17.12 13.63 -18.98
N VAL A 463 16.77 13.16 -20.18
CA VAL A 463 15.42 13.25 -20.74
C VAL A 463 14.88 11.85 -21.01
N PHE A 464 13.65 11.62 -20.57
CA PHE A 464 12.91 10.37 -20.68
C PHE A 464 11.59 10.62 -21.43
N LEU A 465 11.23 9.75 -22.38
CA LEU A 465 10.03 9.94 -23.19
C LEU A 465 9.11 8.73 -23.19
N GLY A 466 7.80 9.00 -23.21
CA GLY A 466 6.77 8.00 -23.47
C GLY A 466 6.46 7.10 -22.28
N ALA A 467 6.46 7.65 -21.05
CA ALA A 467 6.01 6.87 -19.90
C ALA A 467 4.50 6.60 -19.94
N LYS A 468 4.09 5.56 -19.21
CA LYS A 468 2.70 5.26 -18.87
C LYS A 468 2.63 4.91 -17.39
N ALA A 469 2.26 5.88 -16.56
CA ALA A 469 2.20 5.69 -15.11
C ALA A 469 1.18 4.65 -14.61
N MET A 470 0.14 4.33 -15.39
CA MET A 470 -1.00 3.52 -14.91
C MET A 470 -1.50 2.49 -15.94
N GLY A 471 -2.10 1.41 -15.44
CA GLY A 471 -2.71 0.32 -16.22
C GLY A 471 -1.79 -0.88 -16.43
N ARG A 472 -2.32 -1.97 -17.03
CA ARG A 472 -1.62 -3.28 -17.16
C ARG A 472 -0.25 -3.23 -17.82
N ASN A 473 -0.06 -2.31 -18.76
CA ASN A 473 1.21 -2.11 -19.47
C ASN A 473 1.90 -0.83 -19.00
N ALA A 474 1.79 -0.47 -17.71
CA ALA A 474 2.46 0.68 -17.14
C ALA A 474 3.98 0.53 -17.28
N HIS A 475 4.64 1.64 -17.59
CA HIS A 475 6.08 1.68 -17.79
C HIS A 475 6.63 3.10 -17.59
N THR A 476 7.92 3.19 -17.27
CA THR A 476 8.63 4.47 -17.24
C THR A 476 8.96 4.94 -18.66
N GLY A 477 9.25 6.23 -18.79
CA GLY A 477 9.76 6.80 -20.04
C GLY A 477 11.11 6.18 -20.38
N GLN A 478 11.40 6.08 -21.68
CA GLN A 478 12.68 5.60 -22.17
C GLN A 478 13.73 6.71 -22.12
N PRO A 479 14.95 6.44 -21.63
CA PRO A 479 16.02 7.42 -21.65
C PRO A 479 16.39 7.71 -23.12
N VAL A 480 16.25 8.96 -23.53
CA VAL A 480 16.54 9.38 -24.91
C VAL A 480 17.72 10.36 -25.00
N ALA A 481 18.02 11.06 -23.91
CA ALA A 481 19.19 11.92 -23.81
C ALA A 481 19.76 11.83 -22.40
N GLU A 482 21.08 11.75 -22.32
CA GLU A 482 21.83 11.76 -21.06
C GLU A 482 22.82 12.93 -21.11
N GLY A 483 22.85 13.78 -20.08
CA GLY A 483 23.76 14.92 -20.02
C GLY A 483 23.49 16.02 -21.06
N LEU A 484 22.22 16.23 -21.43
CA LEU A 484 21.80 17.32 -22.31
C LEU A 484 22.15 18.68 -21.66
N PRO A 485 22.86 19.58 -22.36
CA PRO A 485 23.27 20.84 -21.77
C PRO A 485 22.08 21.81 -21.65
N PRO A 486 22.09 22.72 -20.66
CA PRO A 486 20.93 23.56 -20.35
C PRO A 486 20.41 24.41 -21.50
N GLU A 487 21.30 24.95 -22.33
CA GLU A 487 20.96 25.76 -23.50
C GLU A 487 20.16 24.99 -24.56
N ARG A 488 20.20 23.66 -24.55
CA ARG A 488 19.47 22.81 -25.51
C ARG A 488 18.18 22.24 -24.95
N LEU A 489 17.93 22.34 -23.64
CA LEU A 489 16.79 21.70 -23.00
C LEU A 489 15.47 22.21 -23.60
N MET A 490 15.27 23.53 -23.58
CA MET A 490 14.02 24.15 -24.02
C MET A 490 13.69 23.82 -25.47
N ASP A 491 14.64 24.05 -26.38
CA ASP A 491 14.45 23.78 -27.81
C ASP A 491 14.11 22.30 -28.06
N THR A 492 14.75 21.39 -27.31
CA THR A 492 14.50 19.96 -27.44
C THR A 492 13.08 19.60 -27.02
N ILE A 493 12.63 20.06 -25.84
CA ILE A 493 11.29 19.72 -25.33
C ILE A 493 10.19 20.38 -26.16
N VAL A 494 10.35 21.66 -26.54
CA VAL A 494 9.40 22.36 -27.42
C VAL A 494 9.24 21.62 -28.74
N SER A 495 10.35 21.24 -29.39
CA SER A 495 10.30 20.50 -30.66
C SER A 495 9.59 19.14 -30.56
N ILE A 496 9.76 18.44 -29.43
CA ILE A 496 9.05 17.18 -29.16
C ILE A 496 7.55 17.42 -29.02
N VAL A 497 7.16 18.47 -28.28
CA VAL A 497 5.76 18.81 -28.03
C VAL A 497 5.08 19.26 -29.32
N ASP A 498 5.71 20.11 -30.11
CA ASP A 498 5.15 20.58 -31.38
C ASP A 498 4.98 19.42 -32.37
N GLU A 499 5.95 18.51 -32.46
CA GLU A 499 5.82 17.30 -33.27
C GLU A 499 4.63 16.42 -32.84
N TYR A 500 4.38 16.30 -31.53
CA TYR A 500 3.21 15.58 -31.03
C TYR A 500 1.89 16.31 -31.31
N ARG A 501 1.87 17.65 -31.21
CA ARG A 501 0.68 18.46 -31.51
C ARG A 501 0.30 18.40 -32.99
N GLU A 502 1.30 18.38 -33.87
CA GLU A 502 1.09 18.34 -35.32
C GLU A 502 0.72 16.94 -35.84
N LYS A 503 1.39 15.90 -35.34
CA LYS A 503 1.30 14.54 -35.90
C LYS A 503 0.52 13.54 -35.04
N GLY A 504 0.11 13.92 -33.83
CA GLY A 504 -0.66 13.07 -32.95
C GLY A 504 -2.11 12.94 -33.40
N MET A 505 -2.65 11.74 -33.30
CA MET A 505 -4.05 11.48 -33.64
C MET A 505 -4.98 11.89 -32.48
N PRO A 506 -6.26 12.23 -32.75
CA PRO A 506 -7.21 12.56 -31.69
C PRO A 506 -7.26 11.46 -30.61
N ASN A 507 -7.21 11.87 -29.33
CA ASN A 507 -7.26 10.96 -28.16
C ASN A 507 -6.07 9.97 -28.07
N GLU A 508 -4.99 10.18 -28.83
CA GLU A 508 -3.78 9.36 -28.79
C GLU A 508 -2.82 9.82 -27.67
N ARG A 509 -2.49 8.95 -26.72
CA ARG A 509 -1.48 9.24 -25.67
C ARG A 509 -0.07 9.31 -26.23
N PHE A 510 0.78 10.15 -25.63
CA PHE A 510 2.16 10.39 -26.10
C PHE A 510 3.01 9.11 -26.25
N TYR A 511 2.93 8.14 -25.33
CA TYR A 511 3.67 6.87 -25.49
C TYR A 511 3.23 6.07 -26.73
N LYS A 512 1.93 6.10 -27.08
CA LYS A 512 1.41 5.45 -28.30
C LYS A 512 1.88 6.19 -29.54
N PHE A 513 1.87 7.51 -29.48
CA PHE A 513 2.42 8.36 -30.54
C PHE A 513 3.88 8.01 -30.79
N PHE A 514 4.73 7.98 -29.76
CA PHE A 514 6.15 7.64 -29.91
C PHE A 514 6.35 6.22 -30.45
N LYS A 515 5.59 5.25 -29.95
CA LYS A 515 5.57 3.88 -30.50
C LYS A 515 5.13 3.84 -31.97
N ARG A 516 4.19 4.69 -32.40
CA ARG A 516 3.70 4.70 -33.78
C ARG A 516 4.69 5.34 -34.74
N VAL A 517 5.22 6.51 -34.39
CA VAL A 517 6.13 7.26 -35.28
C VAL A 517 7.53 6.67 -35.31
N GLN A 518 7.89 5.82 -34.34
CA GLN A 518 9.19 5.14 -34.18
C GLN A 518 10.40 6.06 -33.99
N ARG A 519 10.27 7.35 -34.31
CA ARG A 519 11.29 8.38 -34.12
C ARG A 519 10.62 9.73 -33.88
N ILE A 520 11.01 10.43 -32.81
CA ILE A 520 10.64 11.82 -32.53
C ILE A 520 11.94 12.61 -32.53
N GLN A 521 12.04 13.64 -33.36
CA GLN A 521 13.30 14.36 -33.59
C GLN A 521 14.45 13.37 -33.91
N ASN A 522 15.50 13.36 -33.08
CA ASN A 522 16.65 12.45 -33.19
C ASN A 522 16.55 11.22 -32.28
N PHE A 523 15.44 11.06 -31.56
CA PHE A 523 15.25 10.01 -30.57
C PHE A 523 14.46 8.85 -31.16
N GLN A 524 15.06 7.66 -31.18
CA GLN A 524 14.43 6.46 -31.67
C GLN A 524 13.62 5.79 -30.56
N TYR A 525 12.45 5.27 -30.92
CA TYR A 525 11.64 4.44 -30.05
C TYR A 525 12.33 3.09 -29.87
N GLN A 526 12.44 2.66 -28.62
CA GLN A 526 12.90 1.35 -28.23
C GLN A 526 11.76 0.60 -27.56
N GLU A 527 11.51 -0.62 -28.01
CA GLU A 527 10.55 -1.49 -27.33
C GLU A 527 11.19 -2.06 -26.05
N MET A 528 11.08 -1.29 -24.97
CA MET A 528 11.69 -1.64 -23.68
C MET A 528 10.83 -2.59 -22.83
N PHE A 529 9.58 -2.86 -23.24
CA PHE A 529 8.61 -3.63 -22.44
C PHE A 529 7.88 -4.66 -23.29
N THR A 530 7.99 -5.93 -22.92
CA THR A 530 7.14 -6.99 -23.44
C THR A 530 5.73 -6.83 -22.84
N PRO A 531 4.66 -6.79 -23.66
CA PRO A 531 3.29 -6.73 -23.14
C PRO A 531 3.02 -7.88 -22.16
N VAL A 532 2.36 -7.59 -21.04
CA VAL A 532 1.92 -8.62 -20.09
C VAL A 532 0.81 -9.42 -20.76
N GLU A 533 1.06 -10.68 -21.11
CA GLU A 533 0.00 -11.60 -21.53
C GLU A 533 -0.85 -11.99 -20.32
N VAL A 534 -2.16 -11.72 -20.41
CA VAL A 534 -3.12 -12.03 -19.37
C VAL A 534 -4.01 -13.16 -19.87
N ASN A 535 -3.92 -14.34 -19.26
CA ASN A 535 -4.94 -15.36 -19.46
C ASN A 535 -6.22 -14.89 -18.77
N ASN A 536 -7.29 -14.78 -19.55
CA ASN A 536 -8.60 -14.41 -19.03
C ASN A 536 -9.09 -15.57 -18.15
N PRO A 537 -9.44 -15.35 -16.87
CA PRO A 537 -9.96 -16.41 -16.01
C PRO A 537 -11.41 -16.84 -16.35
N CYS A 538 -12.00 -16.25 -17.40
CA CYS A 538 -13.33 -16.57 -17.91
C CYS A 538 -13.24 -16.91 -19.41
N GLU A 539 -12.63 -18.05 -19.75
CA GLU A 539 -12.90 -18.82 -20.97
C GLU A 539 -12.94 -20.31 -20.65
#